data_AF-A0A498P2W3-F1
#
_entry.id   AF-A0A498P2W3-F1
#
_cell.length_a   1.000
_cell.length_b   1.000
_cell.length_c   1.000
_cell.angle_alpha   90.00
_cell.angle_beta   90.00
_cell.angle_gamma   90.00
#
_symmetry.space_group_name_H-M   'P 1'
#
loop_
_entity.id
_entity.type
_entity.pdbx_description
1 polymer ?
#
loop_
_entity_poly.entity_id
_entity_poly.type
_entity_poly.pdbx_seq_one_letter_code
_entity_poly.pdbx_strand_id
1 'polypeptide(L)'
;MEKAAERNEDTVQRVFLRSGWGWTCIFVGSFVFLLSFSVRRSLTLSLRHLSRLAVAGGLWLGFRKLLCLLENATGSCYEPLSSTLELASGTNGDQPLLLLHEGETKEACVRAGMLWRGYEVSEDALLLCLCCLLLAEETAVFGPYLSLGGPSGAPLRILFLFCVLLLSLWVFLLLCLLAYFPQFPTQLLGGALGCLSWRVLYQGWYRLGPSWYCPGRPGVGLLSTQSKQDETYETLCESNATEIN
;
A
#
# COMPACT_ATOMS: atom_id res chain seq x y z
N MET A 1 5.12 -24.39 -26.04
CA MET A 1 4.54 -23.05 -26.30
C MET A 1 3.57 -22.64 -25.20
N GLU A 2 2.74 -23.55 -24.67
CA GLU A 2 1.85 -23.33 -23.52
C GLU A 2 2.55 -22.80 -22.25
N LYS A 3 3.64 -23.45 -21.81
CA LYS A 3 4.44 -22.99 -20.65
C LYS A 3 5.10 -21.60 -20.82
N ALA A 4 5.26 -21.13 -22.06
CA ALA A 4 5.83 -19.80 -22.34
C ALA A 4 4.75 -18.71 -22.35
N ALA A 5 3.52 -19.07 -22.78
CA ALA A 5 2.36 -18.18 -22.70
C ALA A 5 1.94 -17.95 -21.23
N GLU A 6 1.84 -19.02 -20.44
CA GLU A 6 1.47 -18.95 -19.02
C GLU A 6 2.51 -18.15 -18.20
N ARG A 7 3.81 -18.35 -18.48
CA ARG A 7 4.89 -17.55 -17.87
C ARG A 7 4.82 -16.06 -18.20
N ASN A 8 4.39 -15.71 -19.41
CA ASN A 8 4.29 -14.30 -19.83
C ASN A 8 3.12 -13.60 -19.15
N GLU A 9 1.97 -14.26 -19.02
CA GLU A 9 0.78 -13.72 -18.35
C GLU A 9 1.06 -13.42 -16.88
N ASP A 10 1.73 -14.33 -16.17
CA ASP A 10 2.14 -14.11 -14.78
C ASP A 10 3.11 -12.93 -14.62
N THR A 11 3.97 -12.71 -15.63
CA THR A 11 4.98 -11.65 -15.60
C THR A 11 4.32 -10.28 -15.79
N VAL A 12 3.39 -10.18 -16.74
CA VAL A 12 2.61 -8.94 -16.96
C VAL A 12 1.82 -8.58 -15.70
N GLN A 13 1.16 -9.57 -15.09
CA GLN A 13 0.40 -9.35 -13.86
C GLN A 13 1.28 -8.84 -12.73
N ARG A 14 2.44 -9.46 -12.48
CA ARG A 14 3.39 -9.02 -11.43
C ARG A 14 3.94 -7.61 -11.68
N VAL A 15 4.27 -7.28 -12.94
CA VAL A 15 4.74 -5.93 -13.29
C VAL A 15 3.64 -4.90 -13.02
N PHE A 16 2.41 -5.22 -13.40
CA PHE A 16 1.27 -4.33 -13.17
C PHE A 16 1.00 -4.10 -11.68
N LEU A 17 1.01 -5.16 -10.87
CA LEU A 17 0.86 -5.08 -9.41
C LEU A 17 1.92 -4.18 -8.76
N ARG A 18 3.19 -4.34 -9.15
CA ARG A 18 4.29 -3.50 -8.67
C ARG A 18 4.18 -2.04 -9.08
N SER A 19 3.55 -1.76 -10.22
CA SER A 19 3.29 -0.39 -10.67
C SER A 19 2.26 0.34 -9.80
N GLY A 20 1.51 -0.38 -8.94
CA GLY A 20 0.42 0.18 -8.18
C GLY A 20 0.79 1.32 -7.22
N TRP A 21 2.03 1.36 -6.73
CA TRP A 21 2.51 2.52 -5.98
C TRP A 21 2.44 3.81 -6.77
N GLY A 22 2.95 3.76 -8.00
CA GLY A 22 3.20 4.94 -8.81
C GLY A 22 1.88 5.59 -9.17
N TRP A 23 0.93 4.77 -9.61
CA TRP A 23 -0.43 5.20 -9.89
C TRP A 23 -1.12 5.77 -8.65
N THR A 24 -1.01 5.09 -7.51
CA THR A 24 -1.57 5.59 -6.24
C THR A 24 -0.96 6.93 -5.87
N CYS A 25 0.36 7.09 -5.98
CA CYS A 25 1.04 8.36 -5.70
C CYS A 25 0.59 9.49 -6.63
N ILE A 26 0.44 9.22 -7.93
CA ILE A 26 0.03 10.22 -8.92
C ILE A 26 -1.39 10.69 -8.66
N PHE A 27 -2.36 9.77 -8.58
CA PHE A 27 -3.77 10.12 -8.44
C PHE A 27 -4.09 10.67 -7.04
N VAL A 28 -3.64 10.00 -5.99
CA VAL A 28 -3.86 10.48 -4.60
C VAL A 28 -3.09 11.75 -4.33
N GLY A 29 -1.82 11.81 -4.76
CA GLY A 29 -1.00 13.01 -4.58
C GLY A 29 -1.62 14.23 -5.26
N SER A 30 -2.11 14.07 -6.50
CA SER A 30 -2.81 15.14 -7.22
C SER A 30 -4.12 15.54 -6.53
N PHE A 31 -4.90 14.57 -6.08
CA PHE A 31 -6.15 14.81 -5.34
C PHE A 31 -5.89 15.58 -4.03
N VAL A 32 -4.96 15.10 -3.20
CA VAL A 32 -4.59 15.72 -1.92
C VAL A 32 -4.02 17.12 -2.13
N PHE A 33 -3.17 17.29 -3.16
CA PHE A 33 -2.60 18.59 -3.49
C PHE A 33 -3.66 19.61 -3.90
N LEU A 34 -4.56 19.24 -4.83
CA LEU A 34 -5.62 20.14 -5.28
C LEU A 34 -6.65 20.43 -4.18
N LEU A 35 -6.99 19.44 -3.36
CA LEU A 35 -7.88 19.65 -2.21
C LEU A 35 -7.25 20.63 -1.22
N SER A 36 -5.98 20.44 -0.87
CA SER A 36 -5.26 21.32 0.06
C SER A 36 -5.08 22.73 -0.50
N PHE A 37 -4.75 22.85 -1.79
CA PHE A 37 -4.57 24.12 -2.46
C PHE A 37 -5.88 24.91 -2.58
N SER A 38 -6.99 24.23 -2.87
CA SER A 38 -8.32 24.87 -3.00
C SER A 38 -8.79 25.48 -1.69
N VAL A 39 -8.44 24.90 -0.53
CA VAL A 39 -8.87 25.41 0.78
C VAL A 39 -7.96 26.53 1.32
N ARG A 40 -6.64 26.38 1.26
CA ARG A 40 -5.72 27.30 1.97
C ARG A 40 -4.74 28.07 1.09
N ARG A 41 -4.64 27.76 -0.21
CA ARG A 41 -3.65 28.36 -1.15
C ARG A 41 -2.17 28.28 -0.68
N SER A 42 -1.86 27.47 0.33
CA SER A 42 -0.53 27.39 0.96
C SER A 42 0.18 26.09 0.64
N LEU A 43 1.40 26.21 0.11
CA LEU A 43 2.24 25.08 -0.30
C LEU A 43 2.75 24.26 0.90
N THR A 44 3.03 24.89 2.04
CA THR A 44 3.60 24.22 3.21
C THR A 44 2.62 23.24 3.86
N LEU A 45 1.33 23.58 3.88
CA LEU A 45 0.27 22.69 4.36
C LEU A 45 0.04 21.53 3.39
N SER A 46 0.04 21.81 2.09
CA SER A 46 -0.10 20.77 1.05
C SER A 46 1.06 19.76 1.10
N LEU A 47 2.30 20.23 1.26
CA LEU A 47 3.47 19.36 1.45
C LEU A 47 3.38 18.51 2.72
N ARG A 48 2.83 19.05 3.82
CA ARG A 48 2.55 18.24 5.02
C ARG A 48 1.56 17.12 4.73
N HIS A 49 0.49 17.37 3.96
CA HIS A 49 -0.45 16.32 3.59
C HIS A 49 0.17 15.28 2.65
N LEU A 50 1.01 15.70 1.71
CA LEU A 50 1.79 14.82 0.83
C LEU A 50 2.83 13.98 1.59
N SER A 51 3.33 14.45 2.73
CA SER A 51 4.26 13.67 3.55
C SER A 51 3.66 12.32 4.01
N ARG A 52 2.33 12.19 4.08
CA ARG A 52 1.66 10.92 4.39
C ARG A 52 1.88 9.86 3.32
N LEU A 53 1.92 10.24 2.04
CA LEU A 53 2.29 9.34 0.94
C LEU A 53 3.75 8.91 1.07
N ALA A 54 4.64 9.84 1.43
CA ALA A 54 6.05 9.54 1.64
C ALA A 54 6.25 8.56 2.82
N VAL A 55 5.54 8.74 3.93
CA VAL A 55 5.57 7.82 5.08
C VAL A 55 5.04 6.44 4.69
N ALA A 56 3.93 6.35 3.97
CA ALA A 56 3.40 5.07 3.49
C ALA A 56 4.38 4.37 2.51
N GLY A 57 5.06 5.12 1.65
CA GLY A 57 6.09 4.58 0.76
C GLY A 57 7.31 4.08 1.51
N GLY A 58 7.77 4.85 2.51
CA GLY A 58 8.86 4.43 3.39
C GLY A 58 8.50 3.16 4.17
N LEU A 59 7.27 3.08 4.68
CA LEU A 59 6.78 1.90 5.40
C LEU A 59 6.77 0.66 4.50
N TRP A 60 6.29 0.79 3.27
CA TRP A 60 6.36 -0.30 2.30
C TRP A 60 7.79 -0.73 2.02
N LEU A 61 8.69 0.20 1.70
CA LEU A 61 10.10 -0.14 1.46
C LEU A 61 10.72 -0.85 2.67
N GLY A 62 10.38 -0.41 3.89
CA GLY A 62 10.76 -1.05 5.14
C GLY A 62 10.24 -2.49 5.23
N PHE A 63 8.96 -2.73 4.95
CA PHE A 63 8.42 -4.09 4.96
C PHE A 63 9.04 -4.99 3.90
N ARG A 64 9.31 -4.50 2.67
CA ARG A 64 10.01 -5.31 1.66
C ARG A 64 11.37 -5.78 2.16
N LYS A 65 12.12 -4.87 2.78
CA LYS A 65 13.43 -5.20 3.36
C LYS A 65 13.29 -6.18 4.52
N LEU A 66 12.33 -5.98 5.41
CA LEU A 66 12.07 -6.88 6.52
C LEU A 66 11.68 -8.28 6.04
N LEU A 67 10.78 -8.39 5.06
CA LEU A 67 10.36 -9.67 4.49
C LEU A 67 11.51 -10.39 3.78
N CYS A 68 12.35 -9.66 3.05
CA CYS A 68 13.55 -10.22 2.45
C CYS A 68 14.55 -10.73 3.52
N LEU A 69 14.73 -10.01 4.62
CA LEU A 69 15.56 -10.46 5.73
C LEU A 69 14.98 -11.69 6.43
N LEU A 70 13.66 -11.70 6.67
CA LEU A 70 12.96 -12.84 7.27
C LEU A 70 13.05 -14.07 6.36
N GLU A 71 12.89 -13.91 5.06
CA GLU A 71 13.03 -14.99 4.10
C GLU A 71 14.44 -15.57 4.13
N ASN A 72 15.47 -14.72 4.09
CA ASN A 72 16.87 -15.16 4.19
C ASN A 72 17.20 -15.80 5.54
N ALA A 73 16.56 -15.39 6.63
CA ALA A 73 16.80 -15.94 7.96
C ALA A 73 16.03 -17.25 8.23
N THR A 74 14.87 -17.43 7.62
CA THR A 74 14.00 -18.61 7.82
C THR A 74 14.17 -19.67 6.74
N GLY A 75 14.73 -19.29 5.60
CA GLY A 75 14.95 -20.19 4.49
C GLY A 75 16.21 -21.02 4.66
N SER A 76 16.19 -22.18 4.03
CA SER A 76 17.37 -23.04 3.91
C SER A 76 17.59 -23.41 2.47
N CYS A 77 18.86 -23.55 2.11
CA CYS A 77 19.27 -24.01 0.80
C CYS A 77 19.40 -25.53 0.79
N TYR A 78 18.84 -26.18 -0.22
CA TYR A 78 18.88 -27.61 -0.40
C TYR A 78 19.54 -27.97 -1.71
N GLU A 79 20.57 -28.79 -1.66
CA GLU A 79 21.20 -29.34 -2.87
C GLU A 79 20.42 -30.58 -3.34
N PRO A 80 19.92 -30.60 -4.59
CA PRO A 80 19.25 -31.78 -5.14
C PRO A 80 20.28 -32.87 -5.44
N LEU A 81 20.31 -33.94 -4.64
CA LEU A 81 21.23 -35.06 -4.86
C LEU A 81 20.72 -35.95 -6.02
N SER A 82 21.09 -35.60 -7.24
CA SER A 82 20.87 -36.45 -8.43
C SER A 82 22.11 -36.41 -9.31
N SER A 83 23.05 -37.34 -9.07
CA SER A 83 24.02 -37.82 -10.09
C SER A 83 25.08 -38.84 -9.63
N THR A 84 25.19 -39.23 -8.35
CA THR A 84 26.24 -40.19 -7.92
C THR A 84 25.76 -41.50 -7.30
N LEU A 85 24.45 -41.64 -6.99
CA LEU A 85 23.91 -42.85 -6.34
C LEU A 85 23.18 -43.82 -7.28
N GLU A 86 22.97 -43.47 -8.56
CA GLU A 86 22.45 -44.40 -9.56
C GLU A 86 23.37 -45.59 -9.86
N LEU A 87 24.62 -45.58 -9.37
CA LEU A 87 25.51 -46.74 -9.43
C LEU A 87 25.52 -47.63 -8.18
N ALA A 88 24.74 -47.33 -7.13
CA ALA A 88 24.93 -47.99 -5.83
C ALA A 88 23.70 -48.60 -5.13
N SER A 89 22.45 -48.40 -5.55
CA SER A 89 21.36 -49.07 -4.83
C SER A 89 20.07 -49.25 -5.63
N GLY A 90 19.94 -50.42 -6.24
CA GLY A 90 18.62 -50.97 -6.52
C GLY A 90 18.03 -51.52 -5.23
N THR A 91 17.15 -50.76 -4.56
CA THR A 91 16.10 -51.26 -3.65
C THR A 91 15.19 -50.12 -3.20
N ASN A 92 13.94 -50.15 -3.69
CA ASN A 92 12.69 -49.65 -3.11
C ASN A 92 12.76 -48.67 -1.92
N GLY A 93 12.46 -47.39 -2.17
CA GLY A 93 12.04 -46.43 -1.13
C GLY A 93 12.61 -45.02 -1.30
N ASP A 94 12.35 -44.37 -2.45
CA ASP A 94 12.86 -43.04 -2.80
C ASP A 94 12.41 -41.93 -1.81
N GLN A 95 13.28 -41.58 -0.86
CA GLN A 95 13.35 -40.21 -0.36
C GLN A 95 14.55 -39.52 -1.04
N PRO A 96 14.35 -38.43 -1.80
CA PRO A 96 15.48 -37.65 -2.31
C PRO A 96 16.24 -37.09 -1.09
N LEU A 97 17.46 -37.57 -0.88
CA LEU A 97 18.39 -37.04 0.11
C LEU A 97 18.72 -35.59 -0.28
N LEU A 98 18.20 -34.62 0.46
CA LEU A 98 18.50 -33.20 0.28
C LEU A 98 19.57 -32.82 1.29
N LEU A 99 20.73 -32.36 0.81
CA LEU A 99 21.80 -31.88 1.69
C LEU A 99 21.48 -30.43 2.09
N LEU A 100 21.33 -30.18 3.38
CA LEU A 100 21.03 -28.87 3.94
C LEU A 100 22.31 -28.03 3.95
N HIS A 101 22.32 -26.92 3.23
CA HIS A 101 23.42 -25.95 3.29
C HIS A 101 22.98 -24.75 4.12
N GLU A 102 23.50 -24.67 5.34
CA GLU A 102 23.11 -23.68 6.35
C GLU A 102 23.97 -22.42 6.21
N GLY A 103 23.33 -21.24 6.22
CA GLY A 103 24.01 -19.94 6.20
C GLY A 103 24.17 -19.25 4.84
N GLU A 104 23.67 -19.84 3.74
CA GLU A 104 23.66 -19.17 2.43
C GLU A 104 22.42 -18.31 2.20
N THR A 105 22.59 -17.19 1.49
CA THR A 105 21.47 -16.33 1.07
C THR A 105 20.71 -16.97 -0.09
N LYS A 106 19.42 -16.62 -0.24
CA LYS A 106 18.59 -17.08 -1.37
C LYS A 106 19.28 -16.87 -2.72
N GLU A 107 19.89 -15.72 -2.91
CA GLU A 107 20.57 -15.34 -4.15
C GLU A 107 21.78 -16.23 -4.46
N ALA A 108 22.58 -16.58 -3.45
CA ALA A 108 23.71 -17.49 -3.62
C ALA A 108 23.22 -18.90 -3.94
N CYS A 109 22.22 -19.38 -3.18
CA CYS A 109 21.61 -20.69 -3.34
C CYS A 109 21.03 -20.91 -4.77
N VAL A 110 20.21 -19.97 -5.23
CA VAL A 110 19.58 -20.06 -6.57
C VAL A 110 20.63 -19.92 -7.68
N ARG A 111 21.67 -19.10 -7.48
CA ARG A 111 22.77 -18.97 -8.45
C ARG A 111 23.60 -20.25 -8.55
N ALA A 112 23.73 -21.00 -7.46
CA ALA A 112 24.38 -22.30 -7.43
C ALA A 112 23.51 -23.43 -8.03
N GLY A 113 22.29 -23.12 -8.49
CA GLY A 113 21.36 -24.12 -9.05
C GLY A 113 20.68 -24.98 -8.00
N MET A 114 20.75 -24.59 -6.72
CA MET A 114 20.15 -25.29 -5.60
C MET A 114 18.70 -24.84 -5.36
N LEU A 115 17.95 -25.64 -4.59
CA LEU A 115 16.56 -25.38 -4.26
C LEU A 115 16.46 -24.59 -2.94
N TRP A 116 15.87 -23.40 -3.00
CA TRP A 116 15.57 -22.62 -1.80
C TRP A 116 14.20 -22.97 -1.24
N ARG A 117 14.11 -23.19 0.08
CA ARG A 117 12.83 -23.40 0.78
C ARG A 117 12.77 -22.47 1.99
N GLY A 118 11.87 -21.50 1.97
CA GLY A 118 11.70 -20.52 3.03
C GLY A 118 10.28 -19.98 3.10
N TYR A 119 10.01 -19.13 4.09
CA TYR A 119 8.71 -18.52 4.26
C TYR A 119 8.50 -17.35 3.29
N GLU A 120 7.88 -17.61 2.14
CA GLU A 120 7.63 -16.60 1.10
C GLU A 120 6.32 -15.83 1.38
N VAL A 121 6.40 -14.69 2.08
CA VAL A 121 5.25 -13.78 2.24
C VAL A 121 4.95 -13.07 0.93
N SER A 122 3.67 -12.92 0.58
CA SER A 122 3.26 -12.17 -0.61
C SER A 122 3.49 -10.67 -0.44
N GLU A 123 4.60 -10.16 -1.01
CA GLU A 123 4.88 -8.72 -1.11
C GLU A 123 3.76 -7.98 -1.87
N ASP A 124 3.19 -8.63 -2.89
CA ASP A 124 2.16 -8.04 -3.75
C ASP A 124 0.83 -7.84 -3.00
N ALA A 125 0.43 -8.79 -2.15
CA ALA A 125 -0.77 -8.66 -1.32
C ALA A 125 -0.61 -7.54 -0.27
N LEU A 126 0.58 -7.44 0.35
CA LEU A 126 0.91 -6.36 1.28
C LEU A 126 0.82 -4.99 0.59
N LEU A 127 1.42 -4.86 -0.59
CA LEU A 127 1.38 -3.66 -1.40
C LEU A 127 -0.06 -3.24 -1.72
N LEU A 128 -0.84 -4.14 -2.32
CA LEU A 128 -2.22 -3.85 -2.71
C LEU A 128 -3.07 -3.44 -1.51
N CYS A 129 -2.92 -4.14 -0.38
CA CYS A 129 -3.61 -3.80 0.86
C CYS A 129 -3.25 -2.38 1.34
N LEU A 130 -1.96 -2.03 1.35
CA LEU A 130 -1.50 -0.70 1.74
C LEU A 130 -2.03 0.39 0.81
N CYS A 131 -2.02 0.16 -0.51
CA CYS A 131 -2.57 1.08 -1.50
C CYS A 131 -4.08 1.29 -1.30
N CYS A 132 -4.85 0.22 -1.09
CA CYS A 132 -6.30 0.30 -0.86
C CYS A 132 -6.61 1.14 0.39
N LEU A 133 -5.93 0.86 1.50
CA LEU A 133 -6.17 1.54 2.77
C LEU A 133 -5.74 3.01 2.72
N LEU A 134 -4.60 3.31 2.10
CA LEU A 134 -4.16 4.69 1.86
C LEU A 134 -5.18 5.46 1.02
N LEU A 135 -5.64 4.85 -0.07
CA LEU A 135 -6.56 5.46 -1.02
C LEU A 135 -7.95 5.69 -0.39
N ALA A 136 -8.46 4.73 0.38
CA ALA A 136 -9.71 4.86 1.12
C ALA A 136 -9.66 6.01 2.15
N GLU A 137 -8.58 6.11 2.91
CA GLU A 137 -8.43 7.15 3.93
C GLU A 137 -8.28 8.56 3.34
N GLU A 138 -7.47 8.72 2.30
CA GLU A 138 -7.25 10.03 1.68
C GLU A 138 -8.50 10.50 0.94
N THR A 139 -9.31 9.60 0.36
CA THR A 139 -10.55 9.95 -0.33
C THR A 139 -11.74 10.17 0.61
N ALA A 140 -11.76 9.54 1.79
CA ALA A 140 -12.84 9.67 2.78
C ALA A 140 -13.07 11.11 3.26
N VAL A 141 -12.06 11.99 3.17
CA VAL A 141 -12.15 13.40 3.56
C VAL A 141 -13.08 14.20 2.64
N PHE A 142 -13.28 13.74 1.41
CA PHE A 142 -14.05 14.49 0.41
C PHE A 142 -15.54 14.58 0.75
N GLY A 143 -16.12 13.52 1.33
CA GLY A 143 -17.53 13.51 1.73
C GLY A 143 -17.87 14.62 2.73
N PRO A 144 -17.19 14.68 3.89
CA PRO A 144 -17.34 15.77 4.85
C PRO A 144 -17.09 17.16 4.23
N TYR A 145 -16.07 17.29 3.38
CA TYR A 145 -15.78 18.55 2.67
C TYR A 145 -16.95 19.05 1.81
N LEU A 146 -17.62 18.15 1.10
CA LEU A 146 -18.82 18.51 0.32
C LEU A 146 -20.02 18.81 1.22
N SER A 147 -20.18 18.08 2.34
CA SER A 147 -21.31 18.29 3.26
C SER A 147 -21.28 19.67 3.93
N LEU A 148 -20.09 20.24 4.10
CA LEU A 148 -19.92 21.60 4.60
C LEU A 148 -20.05 22.65 3.48
N GLY A 149 -20.27 22.27 2.22
CA GLY A 149 -20.44 23.23 1.12
C GLY A 149 -19.14 23.73 0.49
N GLY A 150 -18.02 23.02 0.67
CA GLY A 150 -16.73 23.40 0.09
C GLY A 150 -16.79 23.51 -1.45
N PRO A 151 -16.16 24.53 -2.06
CA PRO A 151 -16.19 24.71 -3.50
C PRO A 151 -15.51 23.52 -4.19
N SER A 152 -16.28 22.76 -4.96
CA SER A 152 -15.78 21.61 -5.71
C SER A 152 -15.80 21.92 -7.20
N GLY A 153 -14.67 22.36 -7.74
CA GLY A 153 -14.53 22.49 -9.19
C GLY A 153 -14.62 21.12 -9.89
N ALA A 154 -14.95 21.14 -11.18
CA ALA A 154 -14.90 19.97 -12.06
C ALA A 154 -13.61 19.12 -11.92
N PRO A 155 -12.38 19.70 -11.88
CA PRO A 155 -11.16 18.89 -11.80
C PRO A 155 -11.06 18.07 -10.50
N LEU A 156 -11.53 18.61 -9.36
CA LEU A 156 -11.48 17.90 -8.08
C LEU A 156 -12.43 16.69 -8.08
N ARG A 157 -13.63 16.86 -8.63
CA ARG A 157 -14.61 15.77 -8.78
C ARG A 157 -14.10 14.67 -9.72
N ILE A 158 -13.50 15.06 -10.85
CA ILE A 158 -12.93 14.10 -11.81
C ILE A 158 -11.80 13.29 -11.16
N LEU A 159 -10.90 13.94 -10.42
CA LEU A 159 -9.83 13.24 -9.70
C LEU A 159 -10.35 12.31 -8.61
N PHE A 160 -11.39 12.72 -7.87
CA PHE A 160 -12.05 11.84 -6.90
C PHE A 160 -12.60 10.57 -7.60
N LEU A 161 -13.27 10.72 -8.75
CA LEU A 161 -13.75 9.57 -9.53
C LEU A 161 -12.60 8.65 -9.97
N PHE A 162 -11.48 9.21 -10.45
CA PHE A 162 -10.30 8.40 -10.79
C PHE A 162 -9.75 7.66 -9.57
N CYS A 163 -9.69 8.30 -8.39
CA CYS A 163 -9.26 7.65 -7.16
C CYS A 163 -10.18 6.49 -6.76
N VAL A 164 -11.49 6.65 -6.88
CA VAL A 164 -12.47 5.59 -6.57
C VAL A 164 -12.39 4.44 -7.58
N LEU A 165 -12.25 4.73 -8.87
CA LEU A 165 -12.05 3.69 -9.90
C LEU A 165 -10.76 2.90 -9.65
N LEU A 166 -9.68 3.62 -9.31
CA LEU A 166 -8.40 3.01 -8.97
C LEU A 166 -8.50 2.14 -7.70
N LEU A 167 -9.27 2.57 -6.70
CA LEU A 167 -9.54 1.78 -5.49
C LEU A 167 -10.27 0.49 -5.82
N SER A 168 -11.34 0.57 -6.61
CA SER A 168 -12.10 -0.60 -7.06
C SER A 168 -11.20 -1.58 -7.82
N LEU A 169 -10.31 -1.08 -8.67
CA LEU A 169 -9.35 -1.89 -9.40
C LEU A 169 -8.34 -2.58 -8.46
N TRP A 170 -7.79 -1.88 -7.47
CA TRP A 170 -6.88 -2.49 -6.49
C TRP A 170 -7.56 -3.54 -5.62
N VAL A 171 -8.80 -3.28 -5.18
CA VAL A 171 -9.59 -4.25 -4.42
C VAL A 171 -9.89 -5.48 -5.26
N PHE A 172 -10.28 -5.30 -6.53
CA PHE A 172 -10.51 -6.41 -7.45
C PHE A 172 -9.24 -7.26 -7.62
N LEU A 173 -8.09 -6.65 -7.85
CA LEU A 173 -6.82 -7.37 -7.99
C LEU A 173 -6.42 -8.09 -6.70
N LEU A 174 -6.68 -7.48 -5.54
CA LEU A 174 -6.44 -8.12 -4.25
C LEU A 174 -7.32 -9.36 -4.07
N LEU A 175 -8.60 -9.28 -4.44
CA LEU A 175 -9.51 -10.42 -4.41
C LEU A 175 -9.07 -11.52 -5.40
N CYS A 176 -8.67 -11.15 -6.62
CA CYS A 176 -8.13 -12.11 -7.58
C CYS A 176 -6.86 -12.79 -7.06
N LEU A 177 -5.95 -12.03 -6.43
CA LEU A 177 -4.71 -12.56 -5.86
C LEU A 177 -5.01 -13.57 -4.74
N LEU A 178 -5.97 -13.27 -3.86
CA LEU A 178 -6.41 -14.16 -2.79
C LEU A 178 -7.18 -15.39 -3.30
N ALA A 179 -7.90 -15.27 -4.42
CA ALA A 179 -8.67 -16.37 -5.01
C ALA A 179 -7.82 -17.34 -5.84
N TYR A 180 -6.80 -16.84 -6.54
CA TYR A 180 -6.00 -17.63 -7.48
C TYR A 180 -4.95 -18.53 -6.78
N PHE A 181 -4.46 -18.16 -5.60
CA PHE A 181 -3.45 -18.92 -4.87
C PHE A 181 -3.93 -19.28 -3.45
N PRO A 182 -4.66 -20.39 -3.26
CA PRO A 182 -5.05 -20.90 -1.94
C PRO A 182 -3.87 -21.54 -1.17
N GLN A 183 -2.65 -21.00 -1.27
CA GLN A 183 -1.52 -21.41 -0.42
C GLN A 183 -1.59 -20.65 0.91
N PHE A 184 -2.44 -21.16 1.80
CA PHE A 184 -2.53 -20.73 3.19
C PHE A 184 -1.27 -21.25 3.92
N PRO A 185 -0.46 -20.42 4.62
CA PRO A 185 -0.81 -19.15 5.30
C PRO A 185 -0.07 -17.89 4.82
N THR A 186 0.76 -17.94 3.77
CA THR A 186 1.69 -16.85 3.42
C THR A 186 1.04 -15.59 2.83
N GLN A 187 -0.11 -15.72 2.15
CA GLN A 187 -0.79 -14.59 1.53
C GLN A 187 -1.65 -13.77 2.50
N LEU A 188 -2.31 -14.45 3.45
CA LEU A 188 -3.05 -13.79 4.52
C LEU A 188 -2.15 -12.96 5.41
N LEU A 189 -0.89 -13.40 5.59
CA LEU A 189 0.06 -12.64 6.39
C LEU A 189 0.39 -11.29 5.75
N GLY A 190 0.50 -11.23 4.42
CA GLY A 190 0.68 -9.96 3.69
C GLY A 190 -0.49 -8.99 3.89
N GLY A 191 -1.72 -9.48 3.76
CA GLY A 191 -2.92 -8.67 4.03
C GLY A 191 -3.04 -8.24 5.50
N ALA A 192 -2.74 -9.14 6.45
CA ALA A 192 -2.76 -8.85 7.87
C ALA A 192 -1.72 -7.79 8.26
N LEU A 193 -0.50 -7.90 7.73
CA LEU A 193 0.55 -6.88 7.91
C LEU A 193 0.11 -5.53 7.35
N GLY A 194 -0.55 -5.50 6.18
CA GLY A 194 -1.13 -4.27 5.62
C GLY A 194 -2.17 -3.63 6.55
N CYS A 195 -3.12 -4.44 7.05
CA CYS A 195 -4.12 -4.00 8.01
C CYS A 195 -3.54 -3.49 9.34
N LEU A 196 -2.55 -4.20 9.90
CA LEU A 196 -1.86 -3.80 11.14
C LEU A 196 -1.12 -2.48 10.95
N SER A 197 -0.41 -2.35 9.82
CA SER A 197 0.31 -1.13 9.45
C SER A 197 -0.62 0.08 9.39
N TRP A 198 -1.77 -0.08 8.74
CA TRP A 198 -2.79 0.96 8.69
C TRP A 198 -3.34 1.31 10.08
N ARG A 199 -3.63 0.31 10.93
CA ARG A 199 -4.08 0.58 12.31
C ARG A 199 -3.03 1.38 13.08
N VAL A 200 -1.76 0.99 12.99
CA VAL A 200 -0.67 1.70 13.66
C VAL A 200 -0.54 3.14 13.15
N LEU A 201 -0.58 3.35 11.83
CA LEU A 201 -0.49 4.69 11.24
C LEU A 201 -1.72 5.55 11.55
N TYR A 202 -2.91 5.13 11.15
CA TYR A 202 -4.12 5.97 11.17
C TYR A 202 -4.83 5.98 12.52
N GLN A 203 -4.82 4.85 13.23
CA GLN A 203 -5.44 4.76 14.56
C GLN A 203 -4.46 5.01 15.70
N GLY A 204 -3.15 4.82 15.50
CA GLY A 204 -2.14 5.20 16.47
C GLY A 204 -1.55 6.57 16.16
N TRP A 205 -0.52 6.58 15.31
CA TRP A 205 0.38 7.70 15.13
C TRP A 205 -0.32 9.00 14.68
N TYR A 206 -1.25 8.93 13.72
CA TYR A 206 -1.97 10.09 13.21
C TYR A 206 -3.01 10.63 14.20
N ARG A 207 -3.39 9.88 15.26
CA ARG A 207 -4.21 10.41 16.37
C ARG A 207 -3.44 11.34 17.31
N LEU A 208 -2.11 11.28 17.36
CA LEU A 208 -1.31 12.12 18.26
C LEU A 208 -1.30 13.62 17.87
N GLY A 209 -2.07 14.02 16.86
CA GLY A 209 -2.22 15.41 16.43
C GLY A 209 -1.08 15.91 15.55
N PRO A 210 -1.24 17.10 14.93
CA PRO A 210 -0.22 17.67 14.06
C PRO A 210 0.97 18.19 14.90
N SER A 211 2.11 17.50 14.79
CA SER A 211 3.40 17.94 15.35
C SER A 211 4.43 18.07 14.22
N TRP A 212 5.66 18.54 14.50
CA TRP A 212 6.73 18.57 13.48
C TRP A 212 6.99 17.18 12.85
N TYR A 213 6.74 16.11 13.61
CA TYR A 213 6.97 14.72 13.20
C TYR A 213 5.69 13.96 12.79
N CYS A 214 4.50 14.53 12.99
CA CYS A 214 3.22 13.85 12.75
C CYS A 214 2.35 14.69 11.80
N PRO A 215 2.00 14.19 10.59
CA PRO A 215 1.19 14.94 9.64
C PRO A 215 -0.29 15.12 10.07
N GLY A 216 -0.75 14.33 11.05
CA GLY A 216 -2.13 14.38 11.57
C GLY A 216 -3.13 13.60 10.71
N ARG A 217 -4.35 13.43 11.23
CA ARG A 217 -5.43 12.70 10.54
C ARG A 217 -5.89 13.39 9.24
N PRO A 218 -6.36 12.63 8.24
CA PRO A 218 -7.06 13.18 7.09
C PRO A 218 -8.23 14.08 7.54
N GLY A 219 -8.31 15.29 6.97
CA GLY A 219 -9.37 16.27 7.28
C GLY A 219 -9.15 17.17 8.49
N VAL A 220 -8.18 16.86 9.37
CA VAL A 220 -7.85 17.74 10.51
C VAL A 220 -7.20 19.03 10.00
N GLY A 221 -7.77 20.17 10.38
CA GLY A 221 -7.39 21.50 9.89
C GLY A 221 -8.11 21.93 8.60
N LEU A 222 -8.75 21.01 7.86
CA LEU A 222 -9.54 21.34 6.67
C LEU A 222 -11.01 21.63 7.05
N LEU A 223 -11.61 20.79 7.91
CA LEU A 223 -13.01 20.92 8.36
C LEU A 223 -13.21 21.97 9.47
N SER A 224 -12.26 22.08 10.41
CA SER A 224 -12.32 23.06 11.51
C SER A 224 -12.23 24.52 11.03
N THR A 225 -11.70 24.74 9.83
CA THR A 225 -11.48 26.09 9.29
C THR A 225 -12.70 26.57 8.53
N GLN A 226 -13.44 25.68 7.85
CA GLN A 226 -14.66 26.07 7.15
C GLN A 226 -15.77 26.47 8.13
N SER A 227 -15.95 25.73 9.22
CA SER A 227 -16.84 26.13 10.32
C SER A 227 -16.51 27.54 10.83
N LYS A 228 -15.21 27.87 10.97
CA LYS A 228 -14.78 29.20 11.40
C LYS A 228 -15.02 30.27 10.33
N GLN A 229 -14.95 29.90 9.05
CA GLN A 229 -15.20 30.82 7.94
C GLN A 229 -16.70 31.11 7.78
N ASP A 230 -17.56 30.09 7.88
CA ASP A 230 -19.02 30.24 7.89
C ASP A 230 -19.48 31.09 9.08
N GLU A 231 -18.94 30.84 10.29
CA GLU A 231 -19.23 31.68 11.48
C GLU A 231 -18.84 33.15 11.26
N THR A 232 -17.70 33.39 10.60
CA THR A 232 -17.22 34.76 10.31
C THR A 232 -18.07 35.45 9.25
N TYR A 233 -18.56 34.74 8.24
CA TYR A 233 -19.43 35.30 7.21
C TYR A 233 -20.85 35.56 7.74
N GLU A 234 -21.40 34.68 8.59
CA GLU A 234 -22.68 34.92 9.27
C GLU A 234 -22.61 36.17 10.16
N THR A 235 -21.57 36.31 10.99
CA THR A 235 -21.42 37.51 11.84
C THR A 235 -21.26 38.81 11.04
N LEU A 236 -20.60 38.76 9.88
CA LEU A 236 -20.42 39.93 9.01
C LEU A 236 -21.74 40.34 8.35
N CYS A 237 -22.57 39.38 7.94
CA CYS A 237 -23.91 39.66 7.41
C CYS A 237 -24.85 40.21 8.49
N GLU A 238 -24.76 39.72 9.72
CA GLU A 238 -25.59 40.16 10.85
C GLU A 238 -25.23 41.58 11.32
N SER A 239 -23.94 41.92 11.32
CA SER A 239 -23.45 43.28 11.62
C SER A 239 -23.85 44.29 10.54
N ASN A 240 -23.83 43.90 9.26
CA ASN A 240 -24.27 44.79 8.19
C ASN A 240 -25.79 45.01 8.19
N ALA A 241 -26.57 44.01 8.63
CA ALA A 241 -28.02 44.14 8.75
C ALA A 241 -28.45 45.04 9.92
N THR A 242 -27.62 45.16 10.96
CA THR A 242 -27.90 46.02 12.13
C THR A 242 -27.49 47.48 11.95
N GLU A 243 -26.57 47.81 11.04
CA GLU A 243 -26.25 49.21 10.70
C GLU A 243 -27.29 49.91 9.81
N ILE A 244 -28.22 49.15 9.20
CA ILE A 244 -29.20 49.67 8.22
C ILE A 244 -30.56 49.99 8.89
N ASN A 245 -30.71 49.79 10.20
CA ASN A 245 -31.94 50.03 10.96
C ASN A 245 -31.71 51.01 12.12
#